data_AF-A0A9E4E1A8-F1
#
_entry.id   AF-A0A9E4E1A8-F1
#
_cell.length_a   1.000
_cell.length_b   1.000
_cell.length_c   1.000
_cell.angle_alpha   90.00
_cell.angle_beta   90.00
_cell.angle_gamma   90.00
#
_symmetry.space_group_name_H-M   'P 1'
#
loop_
_entity.id
_entity.type
_entity.pdbx_description
1 polymer ?
#
loop_
_entity_poly.entity_id
_entity_poly.type
_entity_poly.pdbx_seq_one_letter_code
_entity_poly.pdbx_strand_id
1 'polypeptide(L)'
;MLQKCQLTFGLIVCFLLIQPLTGFAVEGFKVSKYGSGEQIWFEAEAFDERDSEDVYKLGKAEGALEPTEGAFGDIVTNVGGQGWLLYRFDISAAGGKAGDWRFITHVINPSNHSDWLWVLGDDGDEIPTEAPAFVRPDHIILEENVPEWAWLRTGDFGSDGGTVNALQDGENVMMIWTRQSSNQTQYDVFCWSSDLEYE
;
A
#
# COMPACT_ATOMS: atom_id res chain seq x y z
N MET A 1 41.47 20.73 -30.84
CA MET A 1 40.84 19.38 -30.80
C MET A 1 40.53 18.91 -29.38
N LEU A 2 41.31 19.25 -28.34
CA LEU A 2 41.05 18.82 -26.95
C LEU A 2 39.75 19.36 -26.31
N GLN A 3 39.30 20.56 -26.69
CA GLN A 3 38.17 21.25 -26.03
C GLN A 3 36.80 20.67 -26.41
N LYS A 4 36.69 19.98 -27.55
CA LYS A 4 35.45 19.33 -28.00
C LYS A 4 35.21 17.97 -27.33
N CYS A 5 36.25 17.30 -26.81
CA CYS A 5 36.12 16.02 -26.13
C CYS A 5 35.64 16.15 -24.67
N GLN A 6 35.83 17.30 -24.02
CA GLN A 6 35.39 17.48 -22.63
C GLN A 6 33.88 17.76 -22.52
N LEU A 7 33.29 18.39 -23.54
CA LEU A 7 31.84 18.66 -23.55
C LEU A 7 31.01 17.37 -23.72
N THR A 8 31.49 16.43 -24.56
CA THR A 8 30.83 15.14 -24.78
C THR A 8 30.96 14.21 -23.58
N PHE A 9 32.07 14.27 -22.84
CA PHE A 9 32.25 13.43 -21.65
C PHE A 9 31.37 13.89 -20.48
N GLY A 10 31.18 15.21 -20.30
CA GLY A 10 30.31 15.76 -19.27
C GLY A 10 28.83 15.42 -19.48
N LEU A 11 28.37 15.38 -20.74
CA LEU A 11 26.97 15.06 -21.06
C LEU A 11 26.63 13.58 -20.82
N ILE A 12 27.58 12.66 -21.08
CA ILE A 12 27.40 11.22 -20.85
C ILE A 12 27.38 10.89 -19.35
N VAL A 13 28.16 11.59 -18.54
CA VAL A 13 28.14 11.42 -17.07
C VAL A 13 26.83 11.94 -16.47
N CYS A 14 26.24 13.01 -17.02
CA CYS A 14 24.93 13.49 -16.56
C CYS A 14 23.78 12.51 -16.90
N PHE A 15 23.85 11.80 -18.03
CA PHE A 15 22.86 10.77 -18.38
C PHE A 15 23.01 9.48 -17.57
N LEU A 16 24.21 9.17 -17.06
CA LEU A 16 24.43 8.01 -16.18
C LEU A 16 23.98 8.25 -14.73
N LEU A 17 23.84 9.51 -14.31
CA LEU A 17 23.40 9.89 -12.96
C LEU A 17 21.88 10.01 -12.83
N ILE A 18 21.13 9.93 -13.94
CA ILE A 18 19.68 9.73 -13.94
C ILE A 18 19.44 8.22 -14.01
N GLN A 19 19.92 7.48 -13.01
CA GLN A 19 19.30 6.21 -12.72
C GLN A 19 17.94 6.57 -12.10
N PRO A 20 16.79 6.09 -12.60
CA PRO A 20 15.61 6.07 -11.75
C PRO A 20 16.07 5.36 -10.48
N LEU A 21 15.84 5.99 -9.33
CA LEU A 21 15.81 5.25 -8.08
C LEU A 21 14.73 4.21 -8.31
N THR A 22 15.11 3.02 -8.75
CA THR A 22 14.29 1.83 -8.67
C THR A 22 14.13 1.61 -7.18
N GLY A 23 13.18 2.33 -6.58
CA GLY A 23 12.68 2.00 -5.27
C GLY A 23 12.16 0.59 -5.45
N PHE A 24 12.91 -0.38 -4.94
CA PHE A 24 12.56 -1.78 -5.06
C PHE A 24 11.11 -1.90 -4.60
N ALA A 25 10.24 -2.36 -5.51
CA ALA A 25 8.90 -2.80 -5.14
C ALA A 25 9.01 -3.78 -3.97
N VAL A 26 8.05 -3.74 -3.04
CA VAL A 26 7.96 -4.63 -1.87
C VAL A 26 8.55 -5.99 -2.20
N GLU A 27 9.67 -6.35 -1.55
CA GLU A 27 10.45 -7.53 -1.93
C GLU A 27 9.67 -8.85 -1.69
N GLY A 28 8.58 -8.79 -0.91
CA GLY A 28 7.69 -9.90 -0.58
C GLY A 28 6.22 -9.62 -0.83
N PHE A 29 5.78 -9.68 -2.10
CA PHE A 29 4.36 -9.84 -2.45
C PHE A 29 4.10 -11.20 -3.09
N LYS A 30 2.88 -11.73 -2.93
CA LYS A 30 2.43 -12.98 -3.56
C LYS A 30 1.54 -12.63 -4.74
N VAL A 31 1.61 -13.41 -5.81
CA VAL A 31 0.73 -13.26 -6.98
C VAL A 31 -0.17 -14.48 -7.14
N SER A 32 -1.43 -14.27 -7.52
CA SER A 32 -2.35 -15.35 -7.85
C SER A 32 -3.33 -14.95 -8.94
N LYS A 33 -4.11 -15.92 -9.41
CA LYS A 33 -5.19 -15.75 -10.36
C LYS A 33 -6.50 -16.22 -9.74
N TYR A 34 -7.57 -15.45 -9.91
CA TYR A 34 -8.92 -15.84 -9.57
C TYR A 34 -9.85 -15.52 -10.75
N GLY A 35 -10.62 -16.50 -11.21
CA GLY A 35 -11.43 -16.33 -12.41
C GLY A 35 -10.57 -15.88 -13.61
N SER A 36 -10.87 -14.70 -14.14
CA SER A 36 -10.08 -14.03 -15.19
C SER A 36 -9.18 -12.89 -14.66
N GLY A 37 -9.20 -12.61 -13.36
CA GLY A 37 -8.44 -11.53 -12.74
C GLY A 37 -7.06 -11.96 -12.26
N GLU A 38 -6.15 -10.99 -12.25
CA GLU A 38 -4.83 -11.07 -11.61
C GLU A 38 -4.91 -10.47 -10.21
N GLN A 39 -4.10 -10.99 -9.29
CA GLN A 39 -4.07 -10.56 -7.90
C GLN A 39 -2.64 -10.39 -7.40
N ILE A 40 -2.45 -9.36 -6.58
CA ILE A 40 -1.21 -9.09 -5.87
C ILE A 40 -1.54 -8.92 -4.39
N TRP A 41 -0.84 -9.69 -3.56
CA TRP A 41 -1.08 -9.77 -2.13
C TRP A 41 0.14 -9.30 -1.36
N PHE A 42 -0.10 -8.49 -0.34
CA PHE A 42 0.92 -7.93 0.54
C PHE A 42 0.58 -8.28 1.96
N GLU A 43 1.54 -8.75 2.74
CA GLU A 43 1.41 -8.73 4.18
C GLU A 43 1.50 -7.26 4.63
N ALA A 44 0.68 -6.85 5.59
CA ALA A 44 0.55 -5.43 5.93
C ALA A 44 1.86 -4.82 6.48
N GLU A 45 2.77 -5.66 6.95
CA GLU A 45 4.04 -5.37 7.58
C GLU A 45 5.19 -5.41 6.56
N ALA A 46 4.94 -5.90 5.35
CA ALA A 46 5.85 -5.89 4.23
C ALA A 46 5.72 -4.56 3.45
N PHE A 47 5.97 -3.44 4.12
CA PHE A 47 6.04 -2.10 3.50
C PHE A 47 7.50 -1.77 3.14
N ASP A 48 7.70 -0.85 2.19
CA ASP A 48 9.04 -0.38 1.79
C ASP A 48 9.53 0.75 2.68
N GLU A 49 8.63 1.67 3.01
CA GLU A 49 8.92 2.84 3.82
C GLU A 49 7.78 3.08 4.82
N ARG A 50 8.08 3.70 5.95
CA ARG A 50 7.10 4.09 6.95
C ARG A 50 7.51 5.37 7.67
N ASP A 51 6.55 5.95 8.37
CA ASP A 51 6.83 6.98 9.36
C ASP A 51 7.73 6.45 10.50
N SER A 52 8.27 7.36 11.32
CA SER A 52 9.24 7.08 12.37
C SER A 52 8.82 5.96 13.34
N GLU A 53 9.81 5.32 13.96
CA GLU A 53 9.61 4.26 14.97
C GLU A 53 8.85 4.74 16.21
N ASP A 54 8.81 6.06 16.45
CA ASP A 54 8.02 6.67 17.51
C ASP A 54 6.51 6.67 17.18
N VAL A 55 6.14 6.57 15.89
CA VAL A 55 4.76 6.59 15.38
C VAL A 55 4.24 5.18 15.15
N TYR A 56 5.01 4.31 14.48
CA TYR A 56 4.63 2.91 14.21
C TYR A 56 5.50 1.93 15.00
N LYS A 57 4.87 0.86 15.50
CA LYS A 57 5.51 -0.28 16.17
C LYS A 57 5.15 -1.55 15.43
N LEU A 58 6.16 -2.33 15.06
CA LEU A 58 6.04 -3.53 14.23
C LEU A 58 6.47 -4.80 14.95
N GLY A 59 5.57 -5.77 14.98
CA GLY A 59 5.85 -7.11 15.45
C GLY A 59 6.51 -7.19 16.83
N LYS A 60 7.11 -8.35 17.11
CA LYS A 60 7.76 -8.59 18.41
C LYS A 60 9.02 -7.76 18.62
N ALA A 61 9.75 -7.46 17.54
CA ALA A 61 11.03 -6.76 17.61
C ALA A 61 10.88 -5.31 18.11
N GLU A 62 9.73 -4.68 17.85
CA GLU A 62 9.43 -3.30 18.24
C GLU A 62 8.33 -3.20 19.32
N GLY A 63 7.95 -4.34 19.91
CA GLY A 63 7.02 -4.41 21.03
C GLY A 63 5.54 -4.26 20.65
N ALA A 64 5.17 -4.57 19.41
CA ALA A 64 3.78 -4.83 19.05
C ALA A 64 3.29 -6.13 19.74
N LEU A 65 1.98 -6.33 19.73
CA LEU A 65 1.38 -7.54 20.31
C LEU A 65 1.70 -8.79 19.48
N GLU A 66 1.55 -9.95 20.09
CA GLU A 66 1.62 -11.21 19.38
C GLU A 66 0.39 -11.36 18.46
N PRO A 67 0.58 -11.80 17.19
CA PRO A 67 -0.52 -12.10 16.27
C PRO A 67 -1.51 -13.13 16.82
N THR A 68 -2.79 -12.98 16.45
CA THR A 68 -3.80 -14.03 16.71
C THR A 68 -3.45 -15.29 15.91
N GLU A 69 -3.82 -16.47 16.42
CA GLU A 69 -3.69 -17.72 15.67
C GLU A 69 -4.40 -17.62 14.32
N GLY A 70 -3.69 -17.98 13.24
CA GLY A 70 -4.18 -17.87 11.87
C GLY A 70 -3.77 -16.60 11.15
N ALA A 71 -3.09 -15.67 11.83
CA ALA A 71 -2.57 -14.49 11.18
C ALA A 71 -1.51 -14.82 10.10
N PHE A 72 -1.51 -14.07 8.99
CA PHE A 72 -0.55 -14.32 7.90
C PHE A 72 0.86 -13.79 8.21
N GLY A 73 0.99 -12.80 9.12
CA GLY A 73 2.24 -12.14 9.48
C GLY A 73 2.26 -11.57 10.90
N ASP A 74 3.24 -10.71 11.17
CA ASP A 74 3.31 -9.93 12.41
C ASP A 74 2.22 -8.84 12.45
N ILE A 75 2.00 -8.16 13.58
CA ILE A 75 1.06 -7.02 13.67
C ILE A 75 1.82 -5.70 13.54
N VAL A 76 1.33 -4.78 12.70
CA VAL A 76 1.65 -3.34 12.77
C VAL A 76 0.60 -2.54 13.54
N THR A 77 1.08 -1.68 14.44
CA THR A 77 0.25 -0.73 15.18
C THR A 77 0.92 0.64 15.29
N ASN A 78 0.13 1.68 15.45
CA ASN A 78 0.47 3.07 15.72
C ASN A 78 -0.38 3.64 16.87
N VAL A 79 -0.71 2.83 17.90
CA VAL A 79 -1.63 3.23 18.99
C VAL A 79 -1.41 4.68 19.45
N GLY A 80 -2.39 5.55 19.18
CA GLY A 80 -2.38 6.96 19.57
C GLY A 80 -1.58 7.92 18.67
N GLY A 81 -1.05 7.44 17.54
CA GLY A 81 -0.27 8.21 16.58
C GLY A 81 -1.01 8.51 15.26
N GLN A 82 -0.39 9.37 14.46
CA GLN A 82 -0.74 9.63 13.06
C GLN A 82 0.52 9.47 12.23
N GLY A 83 0.44 8.76 11.10
CA GLY A 83 1.56 8.55 10.19
C GLY A 83 1.17 7.63 9.04
N TRP A 84 2.15 7.13 8.31
CA TRP A 84 1.93 6.38 7.08
C TRP A 84 2.79 5.11 6.96
N LEU A 85 2.29 4.16 6.15
CA LEU A 85 3.01 3.03 5.59
C LEU A 85 2.97 3.15 4.06
N LEU A 86 4.09 2.92 3.38
CA LEU A 86 4.23 3.06 1.93
C LEU A 86 4.68 1.74 1.31
N TYR A 87 4.01 1.36 0.23
CA TYR A 87 4.21 0.13 -0.51
C TYR A 87 4.41 0.49 -1.99
N ARG A 88 5.49 0.03 -2.60
CA ARG A 88 5.76 0.11 -4.03
C ARG A 88 5.49 -1.27 -4.61
N PHE A 89 4.78 -1.37 -5.71
CA PHE A 89 4.43 -2.68 -6.27
C PHE A 89 4.29 -2.63 -7.78
N ASP A 90 4.72 -3.70 -8.46
CA ASP A 90 4.66 -3.79 -9.92
C ASP A 90 3.55 -4.76 -10.35
N ILE A 91 2.52 -4.25 -11.03
CA ILE A 91 1.39 -5.08 -11.46
C ILE A 91 1.73 -6.03 -12.62
N SER A 92 2.79 -5.73 -13.38
CA SER A 92 3.27 -6.60 -14.46
C SER A 92 3.84 -7.91 -13.91
N ALA A 93 4.26 -7.96 -12.65
CA ALA A 93 4.70 -9.19 -11.98
C ALA A 93 3.57 -10.22 -11.86
N ALA A 94 2.31 -9.77 -11.78
CA ALA A 94 1.13 -10.64 -11.84
C ALA A 94 0.59 -10.82 -13.27
N GLY A 95 1.24 -10.26 -14.29
CA GLY A 95 0.70 -10.19 -15.65
C GLY A 95 -0.45 -9.19 -15.80
N GLY A 96 -0.61 -8.30 -14.81
CA GLY A 96 -1.58 -7.22 -14.81
C GLY A 96 -1.27 -6.13 -15.83
N LYS A 97 -2.25 -5.26 -16.06
CA LYS A 97 -2.16 -4.10 -16.94
C LYS A 97 -2.82 -2.88 -16.29
N ALA A 98 -2.46 -1.71 -16.78
CA ALA A 98 -3.09 -0.46 -16.40
C ALA A 98 -4.63 -0.53 -16.52
N GLY A 99 -5.31 0.18 -15.63
CA GLY A 99 -6.77 0.22 -15.56
C GLY A 99 -7.26 0.21 -14.12
N ASP A 100 -8.56 -0.01 -13.93
CA ASP A 100 -9.17 -0.04 -12.61
C ASP A 100 -8.85 -1.35 -11.89
N TRP A 101 -8.36 -1.26 -10.67
CA TRP A 101 -8.13 -2.38 -9.77
C TRP A 101 -8.89 -2.17 -8.47
N ARG A 102 -9.32 -3.28 -7.86
CA ARG A 102 -9.98 -3.29 -6.57
C ARG A 102 -9.00 -3.62 -5.45
N PHE A 103 -9.03 -2.80 -4.41
CA PHE A 103 -8.39 -3.03 -3.12
C PHE A 103 -9.30 -3.85 -2.19
N ILE A 104 -8.77 -4.90 -1.59
CA ILE A 104 -9.47 -5.79 -0.65
C ILE A 104 -8.51 -6.10 0.50
N THR A 105 -9.06 -6.31 1.70
CA THR A 105 -8.25 -6.65 2.88
C THR A 105 -8.81 -7.84 3.63
N HIS A 106 -7.93 -8.64 4.24
CA HIS A 106 -8.31 -9.63 5.25
C HIS A 106 -7.92 -9.11 6.63
N VAL A 107 -8.91 -8.85 7.50
CA VAL A 107 -8.69 -8.09 8.76
C VAL A 107 -9.52 -8.62 9.92
N ILE A 108 -9.07 -8.26 11.13
CA ILE A 108 -9.84 -8.23 12.38
C ILE A 108 -9.88 -6.77 12.87
N ASN A 109 -11.09 -6.20 12.96
CA ASN A 109 -11.36 -4.83 13.41
C ASN A 109 -12.55 -4.75 14.40
N PRO A 110 -12.41 -5.20 15.65
CA PRO A 110 -13.51 -5.27 16.62
C PRO A 110 -14.00 -3.91 17.14
N SER A 111 -13.33 -2.81 16.76
CA SER A 111 -13.54 -1.47 17.30
C SER A 111 -13.82 -0.41 16.22
N ASN A 112 -14.20 -0.83 15.01
CA ASN A 112 -14.61 0.07 13.91
C ASN A 112 -13.57 1.16 13.59
N HIS A 113 -12.31 0.76 13.60
CA HIS A 113 -11.22 1.65 13.24
C HIS A 113 -11.26 1.98 11.75
N SER A 114 -10.88 3.20 11.36
CA SER A 114 -10.82 3.62 9.97
C SER A 114 -9.39 3.92 9.53
N ASP A 115 -9.04 3.57 8.30
CA ASP A 115 -7.79 3.98 7.70
C ASP A 115 -8.04 4.82 6.44
N TRP A 116 -6.99 5.49 5.96
CA TRP A 116 -7.08 6.31 4.76
C TRP A 116 -6.13 5.80 3.70
N LEU A 117 -6.66 5.45 2.53
CA LEU A 117 -5.89 4.97 1.39
C LEU A 117 -5.54 6.12 0.46
N TRP A 118 -4.27 6.18 0.07
CA TRP A 118 -3.77 7.02 -1.02
C TRP A 118 -3.03 6.12 -2.01
N VAL A 119 -3.27 6.27 -3.30
CA VAL A 119 -2.65 5.42 -4.33
C VAL A 119 -2.15 6.31 -5.45
N LEU A 120 -0.85 6.21 -5.73
CA LEU A 120 -0.25 6.76 -6.94
C LEU A 120 -0.29 5.67 -8.00
N GLY A 121 -1.27 5.79 -8.88
CA GLY A 121 -1.45 4.91 -10.02
C GLY A 121 -1.07 5.62 -11.31
N ASP A 122 -2.07 5.91 -12.15
CA ASP A 122 -1.93 6.51 -13.49
C ASP A 122 -2.13 8.05 -13.53
N ASP A 123 -2.35 8.70 -12.40
CA ASP A 123 -2.79 10.11 -12.32
C ASP A 123 -1.66 11.15 -12.16
N GLY A 124 -0.39 10.72 -12.17
CA GLY A 124 0.74 11.64 -12.07
C GLY A 124 0.87 12.29 -10.69
N ASP A 125 0.28 11.67 -9.68
CA ASP A 125 0.41 12.09 -8.29
C ASP A 125 1.88 12.07 -7.83
N GLU A 126 2.19 12.87 -6.82
CA GLU A 126 3.48 12.82 -6.12
C GLU A 126 3.27 12.26 -4.72
N ILE A 127 4.25 11.51 -4.21
CA ILE A 127 4.20 11.01 -2.83
C ILE A 127 4.09 12.22 -1.89
N PRO A 128 2.97 12.36 -1.15
CA PRO A 128 2.75 13.55 -0.35
C PRO A 128 3.66 13.52 0.88
N THR A 129 4.36 14.62 1.15
CA THR A 129 5.23 14.77 2.33
C THR A 129 4.45 15.12 3.60
N GLU A 130 3.21 15.55 3.45
CA GLU A 130 2.26 15.85 4.53
C GLU A 130 1.00 15.00 4.29
N ALA A 131 0.22 14.73 5.35
CA ALA A 131 -1.03 13.99 5.19
C ALA A 131 -1.93 14.72 4.17
N PRO A 132 -2.35 14.05 3.08
CA PRO A 132 -3.21 14.71 2.10
C PRO A 132 -4.55 15.05 2.74
N ALA A 133 -5.23 16.04 2.18
CA ALA A 133 -6.57 16.40 2.62
C ALA A 133 -7.55 15.29 2.21
N PHE A 134 -7.70 14.28 3.07
CA PHE A 134 -8.62 13.18 2.80
C PHE A 134 -10.06 13.67 2.71
N VAL A 135 -10.65 13.52 1.54
CA VAL A 135 -12.07 13.76 1.31
C VAL A 135 -12.82 12.50 1.72
N ARG A 136 -13.75 12.63 2.68
CA ARG A 136 -14.76 11.58 2.93
C ARG A 136 -15.82 11.65 1.81
N PRO A 137 -16.34 10.51 1.31
CA PRO A 137 -15.99 9.12 1.64
C PRO A 137 -14.83 8.54 0.81
N ASP A 138 -14.25 9.34 -0.09
CA ASP A 138 -13.40 8.89 -1.20
C ASP A 138 -12.09 8.19 -0.81
N HIS A 139 -11.64 8.31 0.44
CA HIS A 139 -10.34 7.76 0.83
C HIS A 139 -10.41 6.87 2.07
N ILE A 140 -11.59 6.73 2.68
CA ILE A 140 -11.74 5.94 3.90
C ILE A 140 -11.92 4.47 3.53
N ILE A 141 -11.13 3.63 4.17
CA ILE A 141 -11.24 2.19 4.11
C ILE A 141 -11.43 1.63 5.54
N LEU A 142 -12.05 0.46 5.64
CA LEU A 142 -12.03 -0.39 6.84
C LEU A 142 -12.77 0.14 8.07
N GLU A 143 -13.52 1.24 7.98
CA GLU A 143 -14.43 1.76 9.01
C GLU A 143 -15.65 0.83 9.21
N GLU A 144 -15.42 -0.40 9.68
CA GLU A 144 -16.45 -1.41 9.97
C GLU A 144 -16.10 -2.26 11.23
N ASN A 145 -17.11 -2.73 11.98
CA ASN A 145 -16.90 -3.62 13.13
C ASN A 145 -16.84 -5.10 12.71
N VAL A 146 -15.64 -5.64 12.70
CA VAL A 146 -15.29 -6.97 12.18
C VAL A 146 -14.54 -7.75 13.26
N PRO A 147 -15.25 -8.38 14.21
CA PRO A 147 -14.62 -9.02 15.38
C PRO A 147 -13.93 -10.36 15.07
N GLU A 148 -14.18 -10.94 13.90
CA GLU A 148 -13.59 -12.18 13.40
C GLU A 148 -12.97 -11.93 12.02
N TRP A 149 -12.02 -12.77 11.61
CA TRP A 149 -11.39 -12.67 10.29
C TRP A 149 -12.42 -12.61 9.17
N ALA A 150 -12.37 -11.54 8.37
CA ALA A 150 -13.21 -11.38 7.19
C ALA A 150 -12.47 -10.66 6.07
N TRP A 151 -12.88 -10.99 4.84
CA TRP A 151 -12.55 -10.22 3.64
C TRP A 151 -13.46 -8.98 3.57
N LEU A 152 -12.86 -7.81 3.46
CA LEU A 152 -13.56 -6.53 3.37
C LEU A 152 -13.25 -5.83 2.05
N ARG A 153 -14.31 -5.26 1.47
CA ARG A 153 -14.30 -4.55 0.18
C ARG A 153 -14.49 -3.03 0.31
N THR A 154 -14.81 -2.52 1.50
CA THR A 154 -15.36 -1.17 1.69
C THR A 154 -14.92 -0.52 3.01
N GLY A 155 -15.01 0.81 3.09
CA GLY A 155 -15.21 1.59 4.31
C GLY A 155 -16.70 2.00 4.48
N ASP A 156 -17.01 2.83 5.48
CA ASP A 156 -18.39 3.08 5.94
C ASP A 156 -19.32 3.75 4.88
N PHE A 157 -20.43 3.07 4.61
CA PHE A 157 -21.64 3.41 3.83
C PHE A 157 -21.53 4.11 2.45
N GLY A 158 -21.53 3.29 1.39
CA GLY A 158 -22.44 3.50 0.25
C GLY A 158 -21.87 3.98 -1.08
N SER A 159 -20.57 4.27 -1.14
CA SER A 159 -19.88 4.50 -2.42
C SER A 159 -18.42 4.10 -2.24
N ASP A 160 -17.95 3.21 -3.12
CA ASP A 160 -16.62 2.58 -3.23
C ASP A 160 -15.45 3.56 -3.40
N GLY A 161 -15.45 4.69 -2.70
CA GLY A 161 -14.56 5.80 -2.99
C GLY A 161 -13.08 5.44 -2.84
N GLY A 162 -12.74 4.69 -1.78
CA GLY A 162 -11.35 4.36 -1.46
C GLY A 162 -10.85 3.01 -1.96
N THR A 163 -11.67 2.19 -2.63
CA THR A 163 -11.32 0.77 -2.89
C THR A 163 -11.23 0.40 -4.36
N VAL A 164 -11.54 1.29 -5.30
CA VAL A 164 -11.22 1.11 -6.72
C VAL A 164 -10.35 2.26 -7.18
N ASN A 165 -9.15 1.95 -7.65
CA ASN A 165 -8.17 2.95 -8.12
C ASN A 165 -7.63 2.54 -9.49
N ALA A 166 -7.35 3.54 -10.33
CA ALA A 166 -6.71 3.34 -11.62
C ALA A 166 -5.20 3.16 -11.42
N LEU A 167 -4.70 1.95 -11.65
CA LEU A 167 -3.27 1.64 -11.60
C LEU A 167 -2.63 1.80 -12.98
N GLN A 168 -1.35 2.13 -13.01
CA GLN A 168 -0.54 2.23 -14.23
C GLN A 168 0.18 0.92 -14.57
N ASP A 169 0.63 0.78 -15.82
CA ASP A 169 1.48 -0.33 -16.23
C ASP A 169 2.80 -0.29 -15.45
N GLY A 170 3.24 -1.43 -14.92
CA GLY A 170 4.47 -1.51 -14.15
C GLY A 170 4.28 -1.10 -12.69
N GLU A 171 5.18 -0.25 -12.19
CA GLU A 171 5.26 0.15 -10.78
C GLU A 171 4.18 1.15 -10.38
N ASN A 172 3.59 0.94 -9.21
CA ASN A 172 2.58 1.76 -8.55
C ASN A 172 2.99 2.00 -7.10
N VAL A 173 2.40 3.00 -6.43
CA VAL A 173 2.62 3.23 -5.00
C VAL A 173 1.29 3.27 -4.27
N MET A 174 1.20 2.53 -3.18
CA MET A 174 0.10 2.59 -2.23
C MET A 174 0.62 3.14 -0.91
N MET A 175 -0.14 4.02 -0.28
CA MET A 175 0.18 4.61 1.00
C MET A 175 -1.04 4.58 1.90
N ILE A 176 -0.92 3.93 3.06
CA ILE A 176 -1.98 3.88 4.07
C ILE A 176 -1.64 4.89 5.15
N TRP A 177 -2.48 5.91 5.27
CA TRP A 177 -2.36 6.99 6.23
C TRP A 177 -3.25 6.78 7.44
N THR A 178 -2.74 7.24 8.57
CA THR A 178 -3.37 7.22 9.90
C THR A 178 -4.15 5.92 10.09
N ARG A 179 -3.45 4.78 10.00
CA ARG A 179 -4.07 3.49 10.25
C ARG A 179 -4.63 3.52 11.67
N GLN A 180 -5.93 3.59 11.92
CA GLN A 180 -6.41 3.67 13.28
C GLN A 180 -6.19 2.30 13.92
N SER A 181 -5.07 2.11 14.59
CA SER A 181 -4.85 0.86 15.30
C SER A 181 -5.04 1.05 16.79
N SER A 182 -5.60 0.01 17.38
CA SER A 182 -5.46 -0.25 18.80
C SER A 182 -4.76 -1.59 18.95
N ASN A 183 -4.47 -1.93 20.19
CA ASN A 183 -4.05 -3.28 20.59
C ASN A 183 -5.05 -4.40 20.20
N GLN A 184 -6.19 -4.08 19.59
CA GLN A 184 -7.22 -5.02 19.18
C GLN A 184 -7.39 -5.12 17.66
N THR A 185 -6.72 -4.27 16.89
CA THR A 185 -6.82 -4.25 15.42
C THR A 185 -5.64 -5.01 14.83
N GLN A 186 -5.92 -6.08 14.07
CA GLN A 186 -4.92 -6.88 13.37
C GLN A 186 -5.28 -6.87 11.89
N TYR A 187 -4.31 -6.54 11.03
CA TYR A 187 -4.51 -6.61 9.60
C TYR A 187 -3.37 -7.42 9.04
N ASP A 188 -3.73 -8.37 8.21
CA ASP A 188 -2.79 -9.39 7.80
C ASP A 188 -2.41 -9.27 6.35
N VAL A 189 -3.38 -8.88 5.51
CA VAL A 189 -3.22 -8.93 4.06
C VAL A 189 -3.96 -7.80 3.37
N PHE A 190 -3.28 -7.18 2.43
CA PHE A 190 -3.84 -6.31 1.39
C PHE A 190 -3.81 -7.02 0.04
N CYS A 191 -4.82 -6.79 -0.77
CA CYS A 191 -4.93 -7.37 -2.10
C CYS A 191 -5.33 -6.30 -3.11
N TRP A 192 -4.61 -6.23 -4.22
CA TRP A 192 -5.09 -5.59 -5.44
C TRP A 192 -5.54 -6.67 -6.42
N SER A 193 -6.77 -6.56 -6.91
CA SER A 193 -7.32 -7.45 -7.93
C SER A 193 -7.76 -6.70 -9.17
N SER A 194 -7.41 -7.21 -10.35
CA SER A 194 -7.91 -6.70 -11.63
C SER A 194 -9.34 -7.18 -11.94
N ASP A 195 -9.91 -8.04 -11.10
CA ASP A 195 -11.32 -8.44 -11.16
C ASP A 195 -12.12 -7.57 -10.19
N LEU A 196 -12.87 -6.61 -10.76
CA LEU A 196 -13.73 -5.71 -10.00
C LEU A 196 -14.99 -6.40 -9.43
N GLU A 197 -15.10 -7.73 -9.50
CA GLU A 197 -16.14 -8.51 -8.81
C GLU A 197 -15.56 -9.41 -7.72
N TYR A 198 -14.22 -9.45 -7.54
CA TYR A 198 -13.56 -10.30 -6.56
C TYR A 198 -14.00 -9.99 -5.12
N GLU A 199 -14.24 -11.06 -4.33
CA GLU A 199 -14.73 -11.07 -2.94
C GLU A 199 -13.80 -11.86 -2.00
#